data_AF-A0A7Z0RSC2-F1
#
_entry.id   AF-A0A7Z0RSC2-F1
#
_cell.length_a   1.000
_cell.length_b   1.000
_cell.length_c   1.000
_cell.angle_alpha   90.00
_cell.angle_beta   90.00
_cell.angle_gamma   90.00
#
_symmetry.space_group_name_H-M   'P 1'
#
loop_
_entity.id
_entity.type
_entity.pdbx_description
1 polymer ?
#
loop_
_entity_poly.entity_id
_entity_poly.type
_entity_poly.pdbx_seq_one_letter_code
_entity_poly.pdbx_strand_id
1 'polypeptide(L)' 'MAKPKLRLTFNIIIGILALTYIGLAIFFDFTNNIWFMAFLFIVMILHILKAIFAPKKNRSDNDGNN' A
#
# COMPACT_ATOMS: atom_id res chain seq x y z
N MET A 1 -15.19 0.41 10.82
CA MET A 1 -14.79 -0.92 10.28
C MET A 1 -13.65 -1.46 11.13
N ALA A 2 -13.68 -2.72 11.58
CA ALA A 2 -12.65 -3.26 12.47
C ALA A 2 -11.24 -3.06 11.89
N LYS A 3 -10.31 -2.49 12.67
CA LYS A 3 -8.91 -2.21 12.30
C LYS A 3 -8.21 -3.29 11.44
N PRO A 4 -8.42 -4.61 11.64
CA PRO A 4 -7.86 -5.63 10.75
C PRO A 4 -8.45 -5.68 9.33
N LYS A 5 -9.75 -5.40 9.15
CA LYS A 5 -10.40 -5.40 7.82
C LYS A 5 -9.84 -4.29 6.93
N LEU A 6 -9.52 -3.14 7.51
CA LEU A 6 -8.94 -2.01 6.77
C LEU A 6 -7.55 -2.33 6.22
N ARG A 7 -6.69 -3.00 7.01
CA ARG A 7 -5.36 -3.46 6.55
C ARG A 7 -5.45 -4.44 5.41
N LEU A 8 -6.41 -5.37 5.46
CA LEU A 8 -6.63 -6.34 4.40
C LEU A 8 -7.04 -5.65 3.10
N THR A 9 -8.03 -4.74 3.17
CA THR A 9 -8.49 -3.97 2.01
C THR A 9 -7.36 -3.16 1.36
N PHE A 10 -6.54 -2.46 2.16
CA PHE A 10 -5.37 -1.74 1.63
C PHE A 10 -4.37 -2.66 0.93
N ASN A 11 -4.12 -3.87 1.46
CA ASN A 11 -3.21 -4.82 0.84
C ASN A 11 -3.76 -5.35 -0.49
N ILE A 12 -5.07 -5.61 -0.56
CA ILE A 12 -5.75 -6.04 -1.79
C ILE A 12 -5.67 -4.93 -2.84
N ILE A 13 -5.94 -3.68 -2.46
CA ILE A 13 -5.84 -2.52 -3.38
C ILE A 13 -4.43 -2.38 -3.94
N ILE A 14 -3.40 -2.42 -3.09
CA ILE A 14 -2.00 -2.33 -3.54
C ILE A 14 -1.65 -3.49 -4.49
N GLY A 15 -2.11 -4.71 -4.17
CA GLY A 15 -1.89 -5.88 -5.02
C GLY A 15 -2.53 -5.75 -6.41
N ILE A 16 -3.78 -5.29 -6.47
CA ILE A 16 -4.47 -5.01 -7.74
C ILE A 16 -3.74 -3.92 -8.51
N LEU A 17 -3.33 -2.84 -7.84
CA LEU A 17 -2.60 -1.73 -8.47
C LEU A 17 -1.28 -2.20 -9.11
N ALA A 18 -0.54 -3.06 -8.40
CA ALA A 18 0.69 -3.64 -8.91
C ALA A 18 0.45 -4.56 -10.11
N LEU A 19 -0.59 -5.39 -10.06
CA LEU A 19 -0.95 -6.29 -11.16
C LEU A 19 -1.37 -5.50 -12.41
N THR A 20 -2.19 -4.46 -12.23
CA THR A 20 -2.61 -3.56 -13.30
C THR A 20 -1.42 -2.83 -13.91
N TYR A 21 -0.47 -2.35 -13.11
CA TYR A 21 0.73 -1.69 -13.61
C TYR A 21 1.64 -2.63 -14.40
N ILE A 22 1.85 -3.86 -13.91
CA ILE A 22 2.63 -4.88 -14.65
C ILE A 22 1.95 -5.23 -15.98
N GLY A 23 0.62 -5.41 -15.97
CA GLY A 23 -0.15 -5.64 -17.20
C GLY A 23 0.00 -4.47 -18.18
N LEU A 24 -0.19 -3.24 -17.71
CA LEU A 24 0.00 -2.05 -18.54
C LEU A 24 1.44 -1.93 -19.06
N ALA A 25 2.45 -2.20 -18.26
CA ALA A 25 3.86 -2.12 -18.65
C ALA A 25 4.26 -3.18 -19.69
N ILE A 26 3.59 -4.34 -19.73
CA ILE A 26 3.85 -5.38 -20.73
C ILE A 26 3.15 -5.06 -22.06
N PHE A 27 1.94 -4.48 -22.01
CA PHE A 27 1.15 -4.19 -23.21
C PHE A 27 1.42 -2.82 -23.83
N PHE A 28 1.82 -1.83 -23.02
CA PHE A 28 2.24 -0.52 -23.47
C PHE A 28 3.75 -0.41 -23.29
N ASP A 29 4.44 0.00 -24.35
CA ASP A 29 5.85 0.33 -24.33
C ASP A 29 6.10 1.60 -23.48
N PHE A 30 6.08 1.42 -22.16
CA PHE A 30 6.41 2.44 -21.17
C PHE A 30 7.94 2.57 -21.05
N THR A 31 8.62 2.91 -22.16
CA THR A 31 10.07 3.20 -22.17
C THR A 31 10.43 4.48 -21.36
N ASN A 32 9.45 5.19 -20.80
CA ASN A 32 9.67 6.40 -20.02
C ASN A 32 9.85 6.13 -18.51
N ASN A 33 11.09 6.29 -18.02
CA ASN A 33 11.46 6.22 -16.60
C ASN A 33 10.60 7.12 -15.67
N ILE A 34 10.01 8.19 -16.21
CA ILE A 34 9.10 9.09 -15.46
C ILE A 34 7.84 8.38 -14.99
N TRP A 35 7.27 7.48 -15.79
CA TRP A 35 6.05 6.76 -15.42
C TRP A 35 6.30 5.71 -14.33
N PHE A 36 7.49 5.11 -14.34
CA PHE A 36 7.94 4.25 -13.25
C PHE A 36 8.15 5.02 -11.94
N MET A 37 8.78 6.20 -12.00
CA MET A 37 8.91 7.08 -10.84
C MET A 37 7.55 7.53 -10.28
N ALA A 38 6.60 7.88 -11.15
CA ALA A 38 5.24 8.22 -10.74
C ALA A 38 4.53 7.04 -10.07
N PHE A 39 4.68 5.82 -10.58
CA PHE A 39 4.14 4.62 -9.98
C PHE A 39 4.71 4.36 -8.59
N LEU A 40 6.03 4.43 -8.43
CA LEU A 40 6.68 4.29 -7.12
C LEU A 40 6.20 5.34 -6.12
N PHE A 41 6.00 6.59 -6.57
CA PHE A 41 5.49 7.66 -5.73
C PHE A 41 4.06 7.38 -5.23
N ILE A 42 3.19 6.86 -6.10
CA ILE A 42 1.82 6.46 -5.74
C ILE A 42 1.83 5.31 -4.73
N VAL A 43 2.66 4.29 -4.94
CA VAL A 43 2.83 3.16 -4.02
C VAL A 43 3.32 3.65 -2.65
N MET A 44 4.26 4.59 -2.62
CA MET A 44 4.78 5.19 -1.39
C MET A 44 3.67 5.92 -0.61
N ILE A 45 2.87 6.74 -1.29
CA ILE A 45 1.73 7.45 -0.68
C ILE A 45 0.71 6.45 -0.11
N LEU A 46 0.38 5.40 -0.85
CA LEU A 46 -0.53 4.35 -0.36
C LEU A 46 0.03 3.63 0.86
N HIS A 47 1.34 3.41 0.92
CA HIS A 47 1.99 2.83 2.09
C HIS A 47 1.93 3.73 3.33
N ILE A 48 2.10 5.05 3.14
CA ILE A 48 1.95 6.05 4.20
C ILE A 48 0.49 6.12 4.66
N LEU A 49 -0.48 6.17 3.73
CA LEU A 49 -1.91 6.13 4.05
C LEU A 49 -2.27 4.87 4.84
N LYS A 50 -1.77 3.70 4.44
CA LYS A 50 -1.94 2.44 5.16
C LYS A 50 -1.40 2.54 6.60
N ALA A 51 -0.25 3.20 6.79
CA ALA A 51 0.33 3.43 8.11
C ALA A 51 -0.47 4.42 8.97
N ILE A 52 -1.14 5.42 8.37
CA ILE A 52 -1.96 6.41 9.09
C ILE A 52 -3.35 5.86 9.42
N PHE A 53 -4.01 5.19 8.47
CA PHE A 53 -5.36 4.65 8.66
C PHE A 53 -5.39 3.38 9.50
N ALA A 54 -4.33 2.58 9.40
CA ALA A 54 -4.17 1.39 10.19
C ALA A 54 -2.74 1.31 10.73
N PRO A 55 -2.39 2.21 11.67
CA PRO A 55 -1.10 2.15 12.34
C PRO A 55 -0.96 0.74 12.88
N LYS A 56 0.10 0.06 12.45
CA LYS A 56 0.50 -1.20 13.06
C LYS A 56 0.64 -0.86 14.54
N LYS A 57 -0.28 -1.31 15.40
CA LYS A 57 -0.17 -1.12 16.84
C LYS A 57 1.23 -1.65 17.17
N ASN A 58 2.12 -0.74 17.55
CA ASN A 58 3.41 -1.14 18.06
C ASN A 58 3.09 -2.11 19.18
N ARG A 59 3.65 -3.31 19.10
CA ARG A 59 3.55 -4.31 20.18
C ARG A 59 4.51 -3.85 21.27
N SER A 60 4.14 -2.74 21.88
CA SER A 60 4.66 -2.05 23.05
C SER A 60 3.62 -0.93 23.18
N ASP A 61 2.60 -1.06 23.99
CA ASP A 61 2.80 -1.21 25.42
C ASP A 61 2.01 -2.34 26.04
N ASN A 62 2.67 -2.80 27.09
CA ASN A 62 2.36 -3.82 28.03
C ASN A 62 0.89 -3.81 28.44
N ASP A 63 0.33 -5.00 28.42
CA ASP A 63 -0.76 -5.40 29.29
C ASP A 63 -0.32 -5.08 30.74
N GLY A 64 -0.89 -4.01 31.29
CA GLY A 64 -0.53 -3.46 32.59
C GLY A 64 -1.82 -3.07 33.30
N ASN A 65 -2.58 -4.09 33.66
CA ASN A 65 -3.68 -4.03 34.60
C ASN A 65 -3.22 -3.43 35.94
N ASN A 66 -3.65 -2.20 36.22
CA ASN A 66 -3.90 -1.67 37.56
C ASN A 66 -4.77 -0.41 37.49
#